data_AF-A0A392VQL0-F1
#
_entry.id   AF-A0A392VQL0-F1
#
_cell.length_a   1.000
_cell.length_b   1.000
_cell.length_c   1.000
_cell.angle_alpha   90.00
_cell.angle_beta   90.00
_cell.angle_gamma   90.00
#
_symmetry.space_group_name_H-M   'P 1'
#
loop_
_entity.id
_entity.type
_entity.pdbx_description
1 polymer ?
#
loop_
_entity_poly.entity_id
_entity_poly.type
_entity_poly.pdbx_seq_one_letter_code
_entity_poly.pdbx_strand_id
1 'polypeptide(L)' 'MQKTDAKLLNYKTLIEKGEEMDFKIDENGVMRCRGRVCVPDVPELRKMILE' A
#
# COMPACT_ATOMS: atom_id res chain seq x y z
N MET A 1 -8.91 4.70 -21.85
CA MET A 1 -8.40 5.99 -21.32
C MET A 1 -8.43 5.90 -19.80
N GLN A 2 -7.29 5.67 -19.14
CA GLN A 2 -7.21 5.54 -17.67
C GLN A 2 -6.33 6.64 -17.03
N LYS A 3 -5.94 7.66 -17.82
CA LYS A 3 -4.96 8.69 -17.43
C LYS A 3 -5.59 9.99 -16.89
N THR A 4 -6.92 10.09 -16.81
CA THR A 4 -7.62 11.35 -16.50
C THR A 4 -8.51 11.26 -15.26
N ASP A 5 -8.39 10.19 -14.47
CA ASP A 5 -9.13 10.12 -13.22
C ASP A 5 -8.45 11.06 -12.22
N ALA A 6 -9.14 12.12 -11.81
CA ALA A 6 -8.59 13.15 -10.93
C ALA A 6 -8.04 12.57 -9.62
N LYS A 7 -8.63 11.47 -9.13
CA LYS A 7 -8.11 10.71 -7.99
C LYS A 7 -6.74 10.10 -8.28
N LEU A 8 -6.55 9.52 -9.47
CA LEU A 8 -5.29 8.88 -9.87
C LEU A 8 -4.17 9.91 -10.00
N LEU A 9 -4.48 11.11 -10.52
CA LEU A 9 -3.53 12.21 -10.61
C LEU A 9 -3.12 12.72 -9.23
N ASN A 10 -4.08 12.85 -8.30
CA ASN A 10 -3.80 13.19 -6.90
C ASN A 10 -2.89 12.16 -6.22
N TYR A 11 -3.18 10.86 -6.36
CA TYR A 11 -2.30 9.81 -5.84
C TYR A 11 -0.90 9.90 -6.46
N LYS A 12 -0.79 10.11 -7.77
CA LYS A 12 0.50 10.30 -8.45
C LYS A 12 1.28 11.50 -7.89
N THR A 13 0.62 12.64 -7.68
CA THR A 13 1.24 13.83 -7.09
C THR A 13 1.66 13.62 -5.63
N LEU A 14 0.88 12.88 -4.84
CA LEU A 14 1.25 12.51 -3.46
C LEU A 14 2.47 11.58 -3.44
N ILE A 15 2.52 10.61 -4.35
CA ILE A 15 3.67 9.72 -4.56
C ILE A 15 4.90 10.53 -4.97
N GLU A 16 4.77 11.43 -5.96
CA GLU A 16 5.87 12.25 -6.48
C GLU A 16 6.39 13.29 -5.47
N LYS A 17 5.54 13.77 -4.55
CA LYS A 17 5.95 14.66 -3.45
C LYS A 17 6.77 13.98 -2.37
N GLY A 18 6.79 12.63 -2.32
CA GLY A 18 7.45 11.90 -1.26
C GLY A 18 6.83 12.17 0.12
N GLU A 19 5.58 12.65 0.17
CA GLU A 19 4.78 12.49 1.38
C GLU A 19 4.73 10.99 1.60
N GLU A 20 5.36 10.55 2.68
CA GLU A 20 5.53 9.16 3.05
C GLU A 20 4.17 8.48 2.94
N MET A 21 3.94 7.78 1.81
CA MET A 21 2.73 7.00 1.67
C MET A 21 2.73 6.08 2.87
N ASP A 22 1.65 6.12 3.63
CA ASP A 22 1.56 5.40 4.90
C ASP A 22 2.01 3.93 4.77
N PHE A 23 1.95 3.39 3.56
CA PHE A 23 2.38 2.08 3.10
C PHE A 23 3.87 2.02 2.68
N LYS A 24 4.66 1.24 3.42
CA LYS A 24 6.03 0.84 3.10
C LYS A 24 6.13 -0.67 2.96
N ILE A 25 7.03 -1.16 2.12
CA ILE A 25 7.41 -2.57 2.11
C ILE A 25 8.66 -2.72 3.00
N ASP A 26 8.58 -3.59 4.00
CA ASP A 26 9.67 -3.90 4.91
C ASP A 26 10.68 -4.88 4.27
N GLU A 27 11.83 -5.10 4.90
CA GLU A 27 12.89 -6.00 4.39
C GLU A 27 12.41 -7.42 4.12
N ASN A 28 11.34 -7.84 4.80
CA ASN A 28 10.69 -9.14 4.63
C ASN A 28 9.68 -9.19 3.47
N GLY A 29 9.55 -8.13 2.67
CA GLY A 29 8.52 -8.03 1.62
C GLY A 29 7.11 -7.75 2.14
N VAL A 30 6.96 -7.46 3.44
CA VAL A 30 5.67 -7.22 4.09
C VAL A 30 5.25 -5.75 3.94
N MET A 31 4.03 -5.53 3.44
CA MET A 31 3.43 -4.21 3.37
C MET A 31 2.99 -3.74 4.77
N ARG A 32 3.47 -2.56 5.19
CA ARG A 32 3.21 -1.94 6.49
C ARG A 32 2.61 -0.55 6.30
N CYS A 33 1.48 -0.29 6.95
CA CYS A 33 0.82 1.02 7.01
C CYS A 33 1.06 1.68 8.38
N ARG A 34 1.81 2.79 8.46
CA ARG A 34 2.19 3.45 9.73
C ARG A 34 2.85 2.49 10.72
N GLY A 35 3.71 1.60 10.23
CA GLY A 35 4.37 0.57 11.03
C GLY A 35 3.50 -0.65 11.38
N ARG A 36 2.21 -0.66 11.04
CA ARG A 36 1.30 -1.81 11.24
C ARG A 36 1.29 -2.70 10.00
N VAL A 37 1.32 -4.02 10.19
CA VAL A 37 1.24 -4.98 9.08
C VAL A 37 -0.13 -4.88 8.39
N CYS A 38 -0.14 -4.74 7.07
CA CYS A 38 -1.35 -4.83 6.26
C CYS A 38 -1.71 -6.30 6.06
N VAL A 39 -2.82 -6.73 6.65
CA VAL A 39 -3.35 -8.08 6.48
C VAL A 39 -4.51 -8.02 5.48
N PRO A 40 -4.42 -8.70 4.32
CA PRO A 40 -5.50 -8.73 3.33
C PRO A 40 -6.77 -9.36 3.94
N ASP A 41 -7.96 -9.06 3.43
CA ASP A 41 -9.21 -9.68 3.93
C ASP A 41 -9.49 -11.05 3.30
N VAL A 42 -8.61 -11.49 2.39
CA VAL A 42 -8.69 -12.81 1.75
C VAL A 42 -8.13 -13.85 2.73
N PRO A 43 -8.93 -14.83 3.18
CA PRO A 43 -8.55 -15.75 4.26
C PRO A 43 -7.32 -16.60 3.92
N GLU A 44 -7.12 -16.98 2.65
CA GLU A 44 -5.94 -17.71 2.21
C GLU A 44 -4.66 -16.88 2.36
N LEU A 45 -4.70 -15.61 1.95
CA LEU A 45 -3.58 -14.68 2.07
C LEU A 45 -3.35 -14.23 3.53
N ARG A 46 -4.41 -14.16 4.36
CA ARG A 46 -4.27 -13.90 5.80
C ARG A 46 -3.41 -14.92 6.50
N LYS A 47 -3.65 -16.21 6.21
CA LYS A 47 -2.92 -17.32 6.85
C LYS A 47 -1.43 -17.24 6.56
N MET A 48 -1.04 -16.91 5.34
CA MET A 48 0.37 -16.78 4.95
C MET A 48 1.15 -15.70 5.72
N ILE A 49 0.46 -14.76 6.36
CA ILE A 49 1.07 -13.62 7.07
C ILE A 49 1.02 -13.80 8.59
N LEU A 50 0.03 -14.53 9.11
CA LEU A 50 -0.23 -14.68 10.55
C LEU A 50 0.14 -16.05 11.13
N GLU A 51 0.40 -17.05 10.28
CA GLU A 51 0.72 -18.44 10.63
C GLU A 51 2.16 -18.76 10.24
#